data_AF-A0A6A6LTP1-F1
#
_entry.id   AF-A0A6A6LTP1-F1
#
_cell.length_a   1.000
_cell.length_b   1.000
_cell.length_c   1.000
_cell.angle_alpha   90.00
_cell.angle_beta   90.00
_cell.angle_gamma   90.00
#
_symmetry.space_group_name_H-M   'P 1'
#
loop_
_entity.id
_entity.type
_entity.pdbx_description
1 polymer ?
#
loop_
_entity_poly.entity_id
_entity_poly.type
_entity_poly.pdbx_seq_one_letter_code
_entity_poly.pdbx_strand_id
1 'polypeptide(L)'
;MDRTPTTTDVNPRVIPETDRSPSMATDMTLRTVCEMDRTPPMLEEPQISGRDTNSSKFGDISEDLMQTHDVFLSTLKSRLTKLQVVRHFWERNDIKGAINALRKLPDHFVQVDVISILMEKMEILTLDLFSCLLPVLVGLLDSKMERHTSVSLEMLLKLVAVFGPVVRSTVSAPPAVGVDLHAEQRLECCKRCFVQLQKIQQNLPAVIRKGGMVAKSALELNLVLQES
;
A
#
# COMPACT_ATOMS: atom_id res chain seq x y z
N MET A 1 65.77 -9.31 23.19
CA MET A 1 66.00 -8.20 22.24
C MET A 1 64.84 -8.24 21.28
N ASP A 2 64.05 -7.18 21.05
CA ASP A 2 64.18 -5.79 21.50
C ASP A 2 62.78 -5.10 21.52
N ARG A 3 62.63 -3.99 22.26
CA ARG A 3 61.55 -2.95 22.19
C ARG A 3 60.08 -3.27 22.56
N THR A 4 59.69 -2.79 23.74
CA THR A 4 58.54 -1.87 23.96
C THR A 4 58.82 -0.50 23.30
N PRO A 5 57.89 0.49 23.13
CA PRO A 5 56.72 0.87 23.96
C PRO A 5 55.41 1.03 23.10
N THR A 6 54.30 1.71 23.45
CA THR A 6 54.00 2.75 24.47
C THR A 6 52.52 2.74 24.87
N THR A 7 52.19 3.25 26.06
CA THR A 7 50.82 3.56 26.53
C THR A 7 50.44 5.01 26.25
N THR A 8 49.23 5.26 25.74
CA THR A 8 48.58 6.58 25.85
C THR A 8 47.09 6.41 26.14
N ASP A 9 46.70 6.70 27.38
CA ASP A 9 45.30 6.82 27.82
C ASP A 9 44.85 8.27 27.66
N VAL A 10 43.77 8.51 26.90
CA VAL A 10 42.92 9.71 27.03
C VAL A 10 41.45 9.34 26.74
N ASN A 11 40.76 8.85 27.77
CA ASN A 11 39.36 9.10 28.11
C ASN A 11 38.41 9.72 27.03
N PRO A 12 37.37 9.00 26.55
CA PRO A 12 36.34 9.58 25.69
C PRO A 12 35.35 10.44 26.48
N ARG A 13 35.14 11.69 26.03
CA ARG A 13 34.22 12.65 26.70
C ARG A 13 32.76 12.20 26.63
N VAL A 14 32.13 12.13 27.80
CA VAL A 14 30.67 11.99 27.97
C VAL A 14 29.98 13.36 27.85
N ILE A 15 29.10 13.52 26.86
CA ILE A 15 27.99 14.49 26.84
C ILE A 15 26.86 13.91 25.94
N PRO A 16 25.58 14.34 26.06
CA PRO A 16 24.49 13.40 26.31
C PRO A 16 23.50 13.27 25.15
N GLU A 17 22.53 12.37 25.33
CA GLU A 17 21.37 12.27 24.44
C GLU A 17 20.60 13.59 24.36
N THR A 18 20.08 13.93 23.17
CA THR A 18 19.03 14.94 23.03
C THR A 18 18.13 14.53 21.88
N ASP A 19 16.94 14.07 22.26
CA ASP A 19 15.84 13.74 21.35
C ASP A 19 15.41 14.99 20.58
N ARG A 20 15.30 14.91 19.25
CA ARG A 20 14.89 16.04 18.40
C ARG A 20 14.24 15.57 17.10
N SER A 21 12.93 15.37 17.17
CA SER A 21 12.05 15.30 16.00
C SER A 21 11.94 16.66 15.28
N PRO A 22 11.92 16.69 13.94
CA PRO A 22 11.74 17.93 13.18
C PRO A 22 10.24 18.27 13.00
N SER A 23 9.82 19.39 13.60
CA SER A 23 8.52 20.02 13.30
C SER A 23 8.75 21.16 12.31
N MET A 24 8.11 21.12 11.15
CA MET A 24 7.99 22.28 10.26
C MET A 24 6.65 22.96 10.49
N ALA A 25 6.69 24.22 10.89
CA ALA A 25 5.51 25.07 11.00
C ALA A 25 5.24 25.78 9.67
N THR A 26 3.97 25.83 9.26
CA THR A 26 3.47 26.83 8.32
C THR A 26 2.25 27.51 8.94
N ASP A 27 2.37 28.82 9.06
CA ASP A 27 1.41 29.81 9.53
C ASP A 27 -0.04 29.62 9.05
N MET A 28 -1.00 29.70 9.97
CA MET A 28 -2.12 30.63 9.80
C MET A 28 -2.66 31.12 11.15
N THR A 29 -2.59 32.44 11.35
CA THR A 29 -2.98 33.14 12.57
C THR A 29 -4.50 33.27 12.75
N LEU A 30 -5.00 32.93 13.95
CA LEU A 30 -6.24 33.49 14.51
C LEU A 30 -5.96 33.99 15.94
N ARG A 31 -5.98 35.32 16.13
CA ARG A 31 -5.84 35.94 17.46
C ARG A 31 -7.17 35.88 18.20
N THR A 32 -7.15 35.34 19.41
CA THR A 32 -8.19 35.59 20.42
C THR A 32 -7.65 36.60 21.43
N VAL A 33 -8.40 37.66 21.71
CA VAL A 33 -8.21 38.51 22.90
C VAL A 33 -9.53 38.46 23.66
N CYS A 34 -9.48 37.96 24.90
CA CYS A 34 -10.55 38.16 25.87
C CYS A 34 -10.16 39.34 26.76
N GLU A 35 -11.06 40.30 26.94
CA GLU A 35 -10.93 41.31 27.98
C GLU A 35 -12.29 41.54 28.66
N MET A 36 -12.26 41.95 29.93
CA MET A 36 -13.36 41.77 30.87
C MET A 36 -14.18 43.05 31.10
N ASP A 37 -15.47 42.83 31.38
CA ASP A 37 -16.32 43.57 32.33
C ASP A 37 -16.78 45.01 32.00
N ARG A 38 -18.10 45.16 31.79
CA ARG A 38 -18.97 46.16 32.44
C ARG A 38 -20.46 45.95 32.09
N THR A 39 -21.34 46.11 33.07
CA THR A 39 -22.82 46.09 32.96
C THR A 39 -23.42 47.20 33.83
N PRO A 40 -24.73 47.55 33.73
CA PRO A 40 -25.63 47.64 32.56
C PRO A 40 -26.30 49.05 32.49
N PRO A 41 -27.40 49.25 31.73
CA PRO A 41 -28.73 49.18 32.39
C PRO A 41 -29.83 48.45 31.56
N MET A 42 -30.99 48.28 32.18
CA MET A 42 -32.12 47.41 31.79
C MET A 42 -33.10 47.98 30.74
N LEU A 43 -34.07 47.11 30.35
CA LEU A 43 -35.34 47.32 29.60
C LEU A 43 -35.20 47.04 28.09
N GLU A 44 -35.98 46.17 27.44
CA GLU A 44 -37.17 45.37 27.81
C GLU A 44 -37.10 43.93 27.22
N GLU A 45 -37.86 42.97 27.77
CA GLU A 45 -38.10 41.68 27.10
C GLU A 45 -39.14 41.80 25.98
N PRO A 46 -38.96 41.06 24.87
CA PRO A 46 -40.08 40.22 24.45
C PRO A 46 -39.69 38.79 24.04
N GLN A 47 -40.35 37.84 24.70
CA GLN A 47 -40.86 36.58 24.15
C GLN A 47 -39.87 35.54 23.59
N ILE A 48 -39.79 34.43 24.34
CA ILE A 48 -39.17 33.16 23.94
C ILE A 48 -39.93 32.56 22.75
N SER A 49 -39.34 32.58 21.54
CA SER A 49 -39.69 31.67 20.45
C SER A 49 -38.63 31.71 19.35
N GLY A 50 -37.81 30.65 19.20
CA GLY A 50 -36.82 30.60 18.12
C GLY A 50 -35.55 29.77 18.31
N ARG A 51 -35.45 28.91 19.35
CA ARG A 51 -34.23 28.11 19.61
C ARG A 51 -34.27 26.68 19.02
N ASP A 52 -35.46 26.18 18.67
CA ASP A 52 -35.68 24.73 18.44
C ASP A 52 -35.50 24.27 16.98
N THR A 53 -35.44 25.21 16.02
CA THR A 53 -35.28 24.93 14.58
C THR A 53 -33.84 24.63 14.15
N ASN A 54 -32.85 25.00 14.96
CA ASN A 54 -31.45 24.64 14.73
C ASN A 54 -31.06 23.37 15.50
N SER A 55 -31.56 23.18 16.73
CA SER A 55 -31.25 22.00 17.54
C SER A 55 -31.74 20.70 16.91
N SER A 56 -32.91 20.72 16.26
CA SER A 56 -33.45 19.57 15.51
C SER A 56 -32.55 19.19 14.34
N LYS A 57 -32.12 20.16 13.53
CA LYS A 57 -31.22 19.93 12.38
C LYS A 57 -29.84 19.39 12.77
N PHE A 58 -29.26 19.86 13.89
CA PHE A 58 -27.98 19.32 14.37
C PHE A 58 -28.12 17.92 14.98
N GLY A 59 -29.27 17.59 15.59
CA GLY A 59 -29.57 16.23 16.04
C GLY A 59 -29.61 15.25 14.87
N ASP A 60 -30.38 15.59 13.83
CA ASP A 60 -30.54 14.84 12.57
C ASP A 60 -29.18 14.54 11.90
N ILE A 61 -28.35 15.57 11.70
CA ILE A 61 -26.99 15.45 11.14
C ILE A 61 -26.07 14.59 12.02
N SER A 62 -26.22 14.67 13.35
CA SER A 62 -25.42 13.88 14.28
C SER A 62 -25.85 12.40 14.29
N GLU A 63 -27.14 12.12 14.10
CA GLU A 63 -27.68 10.77 14.03
C GLU A 63 -27.25 10.08 12.72
N ASP A 64 -27.37 10.78 11.58
CA ASP A 64 -26.84 10.35 10.27
C ASP A 64 -25.34 10.01 10.32
N LEU A 65 -24.54 10.87 10.96
CA LEU A 65 -23.09 10.65 11.11
C LEU A 65 -22.80 9.39 11.95
N MET A 66 -23.49 9.25 13.08
CA MET A 66 -23.31 8.11 13.98
C MET A 66 -23.79 6.79 13.37
N GLN A 67 -24.78 6.81 12.47
CA GLN A 67 -25.29 5.62 11.78
C GLN A 67 -24.20 4.87 10.99
N THR A 68 -23.20 5.57 10.46
CA THR A 68 -22.08 4.96 9.69
C THR A 68 -20.78 4.83 10.48
N HIS A 69 -20.67 5.53 11.62
CA HIS A 69 -19.44 5.66 12.42
C HIS A 69 -18.84 4.31 12.84
N ASP A 70 -19.64 3.39 13.36
CA ASP A 70 -19.13 2.12 13.88
C ASP A 70 -18.70 1.16 12.76
N VAL A 71 -19.36 1.21 11.60
CA VAL A 71 -18.96 0.49 10.38
C VAL A 71 -17.63 1.06 9.86
N PHE A 72 -17.48 2.38 9.86
CA PHE A 72 -16.24 3.04 9.45
C PHE A 72 -15.07 2.70 10.39
N LEU A 73 -15.25 2.84 11.71
CA LEU A 73 -14.22 2.51 12.70
C LEU A 73 -13.84 1.02 12.69
N SER A 74 -14.81 0.11 12.61
CA SER A 74 -14.53 -1.33 12.54
C SER A 74 -13.79 -1.70 11.25
N THR A 75 -14.15 -1.07 10.12
CA THR A 75 -13.43 -1.22 8.84
C THR A 75 -11.98 -0.75 8.94
N LEU A 76 -11.73 0.45 9.49
CA LEU A 76 -10.37 0.97 9.67
C LEU A 76 -9.54 0.13 10.64
N LYS A 77 -10.10 -0.26 11.79
CA LYS A 77 -9.43 -1.16 12.75
C LYS A 77 -9.08 -2.50 12.11
N SER A 78 -10.01 -3.09 11.34
CA SER A 78 -9.76 -4.33 10.60
C SER A 78 -8.63 -4.19 9.58
N ARG A 79 -8.64 -3.11 8.78
CA ARG A 79 -7.59 -2.81 7.79
C ARG A 79 -6.22 -2.62 8.47
N LEU A 80 -6.17 -1.89 9.58
CA LEU A 80 -4.95 -1.69 10.37
C LEU A 80 -4.39 -3.01 10.91
N THR A 81 -5.22 -3.85 11.53
CA THR A 81 -4.78 -5.16 12.05
C THR A 81 -4.22 -6.06 10.93
N LYS A 82 -4.87 -6.07 9.77
CA LYS A 82 -4.41 -6.81 8.59
C LYS A 82 -3.07 -6.27 8.06
N LEU A 83 -2.89 -4.95 7.98
CA LEU A 83 -1.63 -4.33 7.60
C LEU A 83 -0.52 -4.61 8.62
N GLN A 84 -0.82 -4.65 9.92
CA GLN A 84 0.14 -5.02 10.97
C GLN A 84 0.65 -6.46 10.80
N VAL A 85 -0.22 -7.41 10.40
CA VAL A 85 0.20 -8.79 10.07
C VAL A 85 1.18 -8.80 8.90
N VAL A 86 0.93 -8.05 7.83
CA VAL A 86 1.85 -7.96 6.67
C VAL A 86 3.17 -7.30 7.06
N ARG A 87 3.10 -6.20 7.83
CA ARG A 87 4.26 -5.45 8.34
C ARG A 87 5.17 -6.29 9.24
N HIS A 88 4.60 -7.21 10.04
CA HIS A 88 5.38 -8.11 10.89
C HIS A 88 6.38 -8.98 10.10
N PHE A 89 6.00 -9.49 8.93
CA PHE A 89 6.92 -10.22 8.05
C PHE A 89 7.96 -9.27 7.43
N TRP A 90 7.53 -8.06 7.07
CA TRP A 90 8.41 -7.04 6.48
C TRP A 90 9.54 -6.60 7.42
N GLU A 91 9.24 -6.35 8.69
CA GLU A 91 10.24 -5.98 9.72
C GLU A 91 11.28 -7.09 9.97
N ARG A 92 10.96 -8.34 9.61
CA ARG A 92 11.86 -9.50 9.67
C ARG A 92 12.62 -9.76 8.37
N ASN A 93 12.54 -8.84 7.41
CA ASN A 93 13.06 -8.96 6.04
C ASN A 93 12.46 -10.15 5.24
N ASP A 94 11.30 -10.67 5.66
CA ASP A 94 10.59 -11.76 4.97
C ASP A 94 9.54 -11.19 4.00
N ILE A 95 10.01 -10.54 2.94
CA ILE A 95 9.16 -9.93 1.90
C ILE A 95 8.25 -11.00 1.25
N LYS A 96 8.77 -12.22 1.08
CA LYS A 96 8.02 -13.35 0.54
C LYS A 96 6.91 -13.80 1.50
N GLY A 97 7.19 -13.87 2.80
CA GLY A 97 6.19 -14.10 3.85
C GLY A 97 5.12 -13.01 3.88
N ALA A 98 5.51 -11.74 3.76
CA ALA A 98 4.59 -10.61 3.70
C ALA A 98 3.60 -10.73 2.52
N ILE A 99 4.08 -11.07 1.32
CA ILE A 99 3.22 -11.30 0.14
C ILE A 99 2.34 -12.56 0.31
N ASN A 100 2.87 -13.63 0.90
CA ASN A 100 2.09 -14.84 1.18
C ASN A 100 1.02 -14.62 2.26
N ALA A 101 1.26 -13.75 3.24
CA ALA A 101 0.27 -13.29 4.21
C ALA A 101 -0.78 -12.41 3.52
N LEU A 102 -0.35 -11.44 2.71
CA LEU A 102 -1.23 -10.57 1.93
C LEU A 102 -2.22 -11.37 1.06
N ARG A 103 -1.74 -12.40 0.36
CA ARG A 103 -2.58 -13.31 -0.45
C ARG A 103 -3.61 -14.09 0.38
N LYS A 104 -3.33 -14.38 1.65
CA LYS A 104 -4.27 -15.07 2.56
C LYS A 104 -5.34 -14.14 3.14
N LEU A 105 -5.19 -12.82 2.97
CA LEU A 105 -6.16 -11.83 3.43
C LEU A 105 -7.15 -11.51 2.29
N PRO A 106 -8.45 -11.87 2.41
CA PRO A 106 -9.48 -11.58 1.41
C PRO A 106 -9.94 -10.13 1.50
N ASP A 107 -9.00 -9.19 1.47
CA ASP A 107 -9.24 -7.75 1.64
C ASP A 107 -8.50 -6.97 0.54
N HIS A 108 -9.24 -6.62 -0.52
CA HIS A 108 -8.67 -5.89 -1.66
C HIS A 108 -8.16 -4.49 -1.27
N PHE A 109 -8.66 -3.87 -0.20
CA PHE A 109 -8.18 -2.56 0.24
C PHE A 109 -6.78 -2.66 0.86
N VAL A 110 -6.52 -3.71 1.66
CA VAL A 110 -5.19 -4.01 2.21
C VAL A 110 -4.23 -4.43 1.09
N GLN A 111 -4.70 -5.24 0.14
CA GLN A 111 -3.92 -5.63 -1.04
C GLN A 111 -3.49 -4.41 -1.86
N VAL A 112 -4.41 -3.47 -2.14
CA VAL A 112 -4.08 -2.24 -2.88
C VAL A 112 -3.06 -1.37 -2.15
N ASP A 113 -3.18 -1.15 -0.83
CA ASP A 113 -2.18 -0.36 -0.08
C ASP A 113 -0.77 -0.93 -0.24
N VAL A 114 -0.63 -2.25 -0.06
CA VAL A 114 0.68 -2.91 -0.11
C VAL A 114 1.21 -2.97 -1.55
N ILE A 115 0.36 -3.20 -2.55
CA ILE A 115 0.77 -3.15 -3.96
C ILE A 115 1.22 -1.74 -4.36
N SER A 116 0.53 -0.67 -3.91
CA SER A 116 0.96 0.70 -4.16
C SER A 116 2.35 1.01 -3.56
N ILE A 117 2.62 0.57 -2.32
CA ILE A 117 3.96 0.72 -1.71
C ILE A 117 5.03 -0.08 -2.49
N LEU A 118 4.72 -1.30 -2.92
CA LEU A 118 5.63 -2.11 -3.74
C LEU A 118 5.91 -1.50 -5.11
N MET A 119 4.96 -0.75 -5.66
CA MET A 119 5.08 -0.08 -6.95
C MET A 119 6.07 1.11 -6.91
N GLU A 120 6.22 1.75 -5.75
CA GLU A 120 7.26 2.74 -5.46
C GLU A 120 8.63 2.10 -5.17
N LYS A 121 8.66 0.76 -5.00
CA LYS A 121 9.81 -0.04 -4.56
C LYS A 121 10.06 -1.23 -5.48
N MET A 122 10.12 -0.98 -6.79
CA MET A 122 10.40 -2.01 -7.79
C MET A 122 11.80 -2.62 -7.65
N GLU A 123 12.77 -1.89 -7.07
CA GLU A 123 14.17 -2.32 -6.92
C GLU A 123 14.39 -3.51 -5.97
N ILE A 124 13.48 -3.74 -5.03
CA ILE A 124 13.53 -4.89 -4.10
C ILE A 124 12.82 -6.13 -4.67
N LEU A 125 12.15 -6.02 -5.82
CA LEU A 125 11.41 -7.12 -6.39
C LEU A 125 12.33 -8.05 -7.19
N THR A 126 12.13 -9.35 -6.98
CA THR A 126 12.85 -10.41 -7.69
C THR A 126 11.86 -11.30 -8.43
N LEU A 127 12.35 -12.15 -9.34
CA LEU A 127 11.55 -13.11 -10.09
C LEU A 127 10.69 -14.03 -9.19
N ASP A 128 11.21 -14.42 -8.03
CA ASP A 128 10.47 -15.26 -7.06
C ASP A 128 9.38 -14.46 -6.32
N LEU A 129 9.63 -13.18 -6.00
CA LEU A 129 8.61 -12.28 -5.45
C LEU A 129 7.52 -11.96 -6.49
N PHE A 130 7.89 -11.73 -7.75
CA PHE A 130 6.95 -11.60 -8.87
C PHE A 130 6.02 -12.83 -8.97
N SER A 131 6.60 -14.03 -8.91
CA SER A 131 5.85 -15.29 -8.86
C SER A 131 4.84 -15.36 -7.70
N CYS A 132 5.17 -14.77 -6.56
CA CYS A 132 4.29 -14.69 -5.38
C CYS A 132 3.22 -13.60 -5.49
N LEU A 133 3.51 -12.48 -6.19
CA LEU A 133 2.59 -11.35 -6.40
C LEU A 133 1.51 -11.64 -7.44
N LEU A 134 1.83 -12.38 -8.50
CA LEU A 134 0.91 -12.66 -9.61
C LEU A 134 -0.50 -13.12 -9.16
N PRO A 135 -0.67 -14.07 -8.21
CA PRO A 135 -1.99 -14.45 -7.71
C PRO A 135 -2.76 -13.33 -6.98
N VAL A 136 -2.07 -12.40 -6.32
CA VAL A 136 -2.72 -11.23 -5.68
C VAL A 136 -3.24 -10.28 -6.74
N LEU A 137 -2.43 -10.01 -7.77
CA LEU A 137 -2.79 -9.14 -8.89
C LEU A 137 -3.98 -9.73 -9.69
N VAL A 138 -4.00 -11.04 -9.95
CA VAL A 138 -5.17 -11.72 -10.54
C VAL A 138 -6.45 -11.45 -9.73
N GLY A 139 -6.42 -11.60 -8.40
CA GLY A 139 -7.58 -11.30 -7.55
C GLY A 139 -8.05 -9.84 -7.60
N LEU A 140 -7.13 -8.90 -7.76
CA LEU A 140 -7.45 -7.46 -7.90
C LEU A 140 -8.05 -7.11 -9.28
N LEU A 141 -7.74 -7.85 -10.35
CA LEU A 141 -8.40 -7.68 -11.66
C LEU A 141 -9.90 -8.04 -11.60
N ASP A 142 -10.24 -9.07 -10.82
CA ASP A 142 -11.61 -9.55 -10.60
C ASP A 142 -12.41 -8.67 -9.61
N SER A 143 -11.79 -7.60 -9.10
CA SER A 143 -12.44 -6.66 -8.18
C SER A 143 -13.61 -5.89 -8.81
N LYS A 144 -14.60 -5.58 -7.99
CA LYS A 144 -15.73 -4.70 -8.33
C LYS A 144 -15.35 -3.22 -8.39
N MET A 145 -14.27 -2.82 -7.70
CA MET A 145 -13.82 -1.43 -7.64
C MET A 145 -12.80 -1.16 -8.75
N GLU A 146 -13.08 -0.19 -9.62
CA GLU A 146 -12.19 0.16 -10.75
C GLU A 146 -10.77 0.52 -10.29
N ARG A 147 -10.62 1.26 -9.17
CA ARG A 147 -9.32 1.61 -8.58
C ARG A 147 -8.45 0.37 -8.30
N HIS A 148 -9.05 -0.74 -7.83
CA HIS A 148 -8.31 -1.95 -7.51
C HIS A 148 -7.78 -2.62 -8.78
N THR A 149 -8.62 -2.69 -9.82
CA THR A 149 -8.21 -3.18 -11.14
C THR A 149 -7.12 -2.28 -11.75
N SER A 150 -7.23 -0.95 -11.63
CA SER A 150 -6.23 0.00 -12.13
C SER A 150 -4.85 -0.18 -11.49
N VAL A 151 -4.79 -0.24 -10.15
CA VAL A 151 -3.52 -0.46 -9.41
C VAL A 151 -2.91 -1.82 -9.78
N SER A 152 -3.74 -2.85 -9.99
CA SER A 152 -3.26 -4.14 -10.45
C SER A 152 -2.69 -4.12 -11.86
N LEU A 153 -3.36 -3.45 -12.81
CA LEU A 153 -2.89 -3.32 -14.18
C LEU A 153 -1.56 -2.55 -14.26
N GLU A 154 -1.44 -1.45 -13.51
CA GLU A 154 -0.20 -0.66 -13.45
C GLU A 154 0.96 -1.49 -12.86
N MET A 155 0.72 -2.25 -11.79
CA MET A 155 1.73 -3.13 -11.22
C MET A 155 2.13 -4.24 -12.20
N LEU A 156 1.16 -4.83 -12.90
CA LEU A 156 1.41 -5.87 -13.90
C LEU A 156 2.23 -5.34 -15.08
N LEU A 157 1.93 -4.14 -15.59
CA LEU A 157 2.71 -3.50 -16.65
C LEU A 157 4.18 -3.35 -16.25
N LYS A 158 4.46 -2.78 -15.05
CA LYS A 158 5.83 -2.61 -14.53
C LYS A 158 6.53 -3.96 -14.33
N LEU A 159 5.84 -4.94 -13.76
CA LEU A 159 6.41 -6.27 -13.51
C LEU A 159 6.70 -7.06 -14.78
N VAL A 160 5.81 -7.02 -15.78
CA VAL A 160 6.00 -7.73 -17.05
C VAL A 160 7.09 -7.06 -17.88
N ALA A 161 7.19 -5.72 -17.87
CA ALA A 161 8.30 -5.02 -18.54
C ALA A 161 9.68 -5.43 -17.99
N VAL A 162 9.79 -5.71 -16.68
CA VAL A 162 11.07 -6.14 -16.05
C VAL A 162 11.29 -7.65 -16.14
N PHE A 163 10.27 -8.48 -15.88
CA PHE A 163 10.42 -9.92 -15.71
C PHE A 163 9.85 -10.77 -16.86
N GLY A 164 9.05 -10.20 -17.75
CA GLY A 164 8.46 -10.90 -18.91
C GLY A 164 9.51 -11.52 -19.83
N PRO A 165 10.49 -10.76 -20.33
CA PRO A 165 11.52 -11.28 -21.24
C PRO A 165 12.33 -12.45 -20.65
N VAL A 166 12.63 -12.41 -19.35
CA VAL A 166 13.34 -13.51 -18.68
C VAL A 166 12.43 -14.73 -18.45
N VAL A 167 11.13 -14.53 -18.18
CA VAL A 167 10.16 -15.63 -18.09
C VAL A 167 10.01 -16.33 -19.45
N ARG A 168 9.76 -15.59 -20.54
CA ARG A 168 9.62 -16.17 -21.89
C ARG A 168 10.89 -16.90 -22.33
N SER A 169 12.04 -16.22 -22.29
CA SER A 169 13.31 -16.83 -22.74
C SER A 169 13.68 -18.08 -21.94
N THR A 170 13.42 -18.12 -20.63
CA THR A 170 13.68 -19.31 -19.80
C THR A 170 12.72 -20.46 -20.14
N VAL A 171 11.43 -20.18 -20.35
CA VAL A 171 10.41 -21.21 -20.65
C VAL A 171 10.54 -21.76 -22.08
N SER A 172 10.95 -20.93 -23.04
CA SER A 172 11.17 -21.32 -24.44
C SER A 172 12.55 -21.93 -24.70
N ALA A 173 13.46 -21.96 -23.73
CA ALA A 173 14.78 -22.55 -23.88
C ALA A 173 14.70 -24.07 -24.10
N PRO A 174 15.59 -24.66 -24.93
CA PRO A 174 15.75 -26.11 -25.01
C PRO A 174 16.07 -26.73 -23.63
N PRO A 175 15.72 -28.00 -23.38
CA PRO A 175 16.08 -28.69 -22.15
C PRO A 175 17.59 -28.62 -21.89
N ALA A 176 17.99 -28.20 -20.69
CA ALA A 176 19.39 -28.13 -20.30
C ALA A 176 19.99 -29.54 -20.20
N VAL A 177 21.23 -29.69 -20.67
CA VAL A 177 22.00 -30.94 -20.56
C VAL A 177 22.93 -30.83 -19.36
N GLY A 178 22.67 -31.63 -18.32
CA GLY A 178 23.43 -31.64 -17.07
C GLY A 178 22.53 -31.51 -15.85
N VAL A 179 23.13 -31.47 -14.65
CA VAL A 179 22.42 -31.31 -13.38
C VAL A 179 22.78 -29.95 -12.79
N ASP A 180 21.98 -28.94 -13.09
CA ASP A 180 22.02 -27.62 -12.44
C ASP A 180 20.69 -27.36 -11.72
N LEU A 181 20.69 -27.60 -10.41
CA LEU A 181 19.54 -27.43 -9.54
C LEU A 181 19.07 -25.96 -9.47
N HIS A 182 19.97 -24.99 -9.65
CA HIS A 182 19.60 -23.56 -9.65
C HIS A 182 18.94 -23.15 -10.96
N ALA A 183 19.44 -23.64 -12.10
CA ALA A 183 18.78 -23.45 -13.39
C ALA A 183 17.39 -24.12 -13.42
N GLU A 184 17.26 -25.32 -12.86
CA GLU A 184 15.98 -26.04 -12.77
C GLU A 184 14.98 -25.32 -11.84
N GLN A 185 15.42 -24.86 -10.66
CA GLN A 185 14.59 -24.07 -9.75
C GLN A 185 14.12 -22.75 -10.39
N ARG A 186 15.01 -22.09 -11.15
CA ARG A 186 14.67 -20.86 -11.90
C ARG A 186 13.67 -21.15 -13.01
N LEU A 187 13.85 -22.24 -13.77
CA LEU A 187 12.92 -22.68 -14.80
C LEU A 187 11.53 -22.94 -14.22
N GLU A 188 11.43 -23.63 -13.08
CA GLU A 188 10.15 -23.90 -12.41
C GLU A 188 9.48 -22.60 -11.92
N CYS A 189 10.26 -21.64 -11.40
CA CYS A 189 9.74 -20.31 -11.07
C CYS A 189 9.21 -19.57 -12.31
N CYS A 190 9.93 -19.60 -13.44
CA CYS A 190 9.49 -19.01 -14.70
C CYS A 190 8.22 -19.68 -15.25
N LYS A 191 8.14 -21.02 -15.25
CA LYS A 191 6.92 -21.77 -15.63
C LYS A 191 5.72 -21.35 -14.80
N ARG A 192 5.88 -21.24 -13.47
CA ARG A 192 4.82 -20.78 -12.57
C ARG A 192 4.38 -19.35 -12.87
N CYS A 193 5.31 -18.44 -13.18
CA CYS A 193 4.97 -17.09 -13.64
C CYS A 193 4.19 -17.14 -14.96
N PHE A 194 4.68 -17.87 -15.96
CA PHE A 194 4.08 -17.99 -17.29
C PHE A 194 2.62 -18.48 -17.23
N VAL A 195 2.34 -19.53 -16.44
CA VAL A 195 0.97 -20.04 -16.22
C VAL A 195 0.04 -18.97 -15.61
N GLN A 196 0.53 -18.12 -14.71
CA GLN A 196 -0.27 -17.02 -14.15
C GLN A 196 -0.45 -15.87 -15.14
N LEU A 197 0.56 -15.56 -15.96
CA LEU A 197 0.46 -14.57 -17.05
C LEU A 197 -0.57 -14.98 -18.11
N GLN A 198 -0.64 -16.27 -18.46
CA GLN A 198 -1.68 -16.80 -19.34
C GLN A 198 -3.09 -16.66 -18.74
N LYS A 199 -3.26 -16.87 -17.42
CA LYS A 199 -4.53 -16.61 -16.74
C LYS A 199 -4.92 -15.12 -16.76
N ILE A 200 -3.93 -14.23 -16.60
CA ILE A 200 -4.16 -12.79 -16.73
C ILE A 200 -4.67 -12.48 -18.14
N GLN A 201 -4.00 -12.95 -19.20
CA GLN A 201 -4.46 -12.78 -20.59
C GLN A 201 -5.90 -13.26 -20.81
N GLN A 202 -6.31 -14.38 -20.19
CA GLN A 202 -7.68 -14.90 -20.25
C GLN A 202 -8.71 -13.98 -19.56
N ASN A 203 -8.31 -13.25 -18.51
CA ASN A 203 -9.16 -12.30 -17.80
C ASN A 203 -9.22 -10.90 -18.46
N LEU A 204 -8.19 -10.48 -19.21
CA LEU A 204 -8.15 -9.14 -19.83
C LEU A 204 -9.38 -8.79 -20.68
N PRO A 205 -9.98 -9.68 -21.51
CA PRO A 205 -11.20 -9.39 -22.25
C PRO A 205 -12.38 -8.94 -21.36
N ALA A 206 -12.47 -9.43 -20.12
CA ALA A 206 -13.50 -9.00 -19.17
C ALA A 206 -13.23 -7.59 -18.63
N VAL A 207 -11.96 -7.24 -18.43
CA VAL A 207 -11.54 -5.90 -18.00
C VAL A 207 -11.70 -4.88 -19.13
N ILE A 208 -11.34 -5.24 -20.37
CA ILE A 208 -11.49 -4.38 -21.56
C ILE A 208 -12.96 -4.00 -21.78
N ARG A 209 -13.90 -4.92 -21.54
CA ARG A 209 -15.35 -4.65 -21.60
C ARG A 209 -15.85 -3.64 -20.55
N LYS A 210 -15.11 -3.38 -19.47
CA LYS A 210 -15.46 -2.31 -18.50
C LYS A 210 -15.25 -0.89 -19.08
N GLY A 211 -14.47 -0.75 -20.16
CA GLY A 211 -14.19 0.55 -20.79
C GLY A 211 -13.25 1.45 -19.97
N GLY A 212 -13.32 2.75 -20.24
CA GLY A 212 -12.57 3.76 -19.47
C GLY A 212 -11.05 3.64 -19.56
N MET A 213 -10.37 4.05 -18.49
CA MET A 213 -8.90 3.97 -18.41
C MET A 213 -8.40 2.54 -18.17
N VAL A 214 -9.12 1.74 -17.38
CA VAL A 214 -8.76 0.33 -17.14
C VAL A 214 -8.76 -0.51 -18.42
N ALA A 215 -9.64 -0.23 -19.39
CA ALA A 215 -9.60 -0.90 -20.69
C ALA A 215 -8.35 -0.55 -21.51
N LYS A 216 -7.87 0.71 -21.45
CA LYS A 216 -6.63 1.11 -22.13
C LYS A 216 -5.42 0.39 -21.55
N SER A 217 -5.25 0.40 -20.24
CA SER A 217 -4.16 -0.31 -19.57
C SER A 217 -4.25 -1.83 -19.72
N ALA A 218 -5.45 -2.40 -19.84
CA ALA A 218 -5.63 -3.83 -20.15
C ALA A 218 -5.26 -4.18 -21.61
N LEU A 219 -5.53 -3.29 -22.57
CA LEU A 219 -5.08 -3.45 -23.96
C LEU A 219 -3.56 -3.35 -24.08
N GLU A 220 -2.96 -2.34 -23.42
CA GLU A 220 -1.51 -2.17 -23.30
C GLU A 220 -0.85 -3.41 -22.70
N LEU A 221 -1.36 -3.90 -21.57
CA LEU A 221 -0.85 -5.12 -20.92
C LEU A 221 -0.99 -6.35 -21.82
N ASN A 222 -2.05 -6.46 -22.61
CA ASN A 222 -2.20 -7.55 -23.57
C ASN A 222 -1.13 -7.53 -24.67
N LEU A 223 -0.80 -6.34 -25.20
CA LEU A 223 0.28 -6.17 -26.18
C LEU A 223 1.64 -6.50 -25.57
N VAL A 224 1.96 -5.93 -24.41
CA VAL A 224 3.21 -6.21 -23.68
C VAL A 224 3.36 -7.71 -23.39
N LEU A 225 2.28 -8.42 -23.04
CA LEU A 225 2.30 -9.88 -22.83
C LEU A 225 2.41 -10.70 -24.12
N GLN A 226 2.07 -10.15 -25.28
CA GLN A 226 2.33 -10.79 -26.58
C GLN A 226 3.78 -10.60 -27.02
N GLU A 227 4.40 -9.46 -26.67
CA GLU A 227 5.79 -9.13 -27.02
C GLU A 227 6.84 -9.71 -26.06
N SER A 228 6.55 -9.75 -24.74
CA SER A 228 7.50 -10.07 -23.65
C SER A 228 7.66 -11.55 -23.34
#